data_AF-A0A1V5Y3P7-F1
#
_entry.id   AF-A0A1V5Y3P7-F1
#
_cell.length_a   1.000
_cell.length_b   1.000
_cell.length_c   1.000
_cell.angle_alpha   90.00
_cell.angle_beta   90.00
_cell.angle_gamma   90.00
#
_symmetry.space_group_name_H-M   'P 1'
#
loop_
_entity.id
_entity.type
_entity.pdbx_description
1 polymer ?
#
loop_
_entity_poly.entity_id
_entity_poly.type
_entity_poly.pdbx_seq_one_letter_code
_entity_poly.pdbx_strand_id
1 'polypeptide(L)'
;MKMKNPQDISLPFFAYGIFKPGQLAFFQIREFVCDKKPIKVKGGLLIRDGLPIINLKGYGFVNGALIFFEKGKEEDAYGCISAMEPDKHYKWSTLTVNNEIDNDNKPQTANVLAGIKPLKGSIYYEGDNWDGWEDPLFNEALEVVEDESKQGCEWDLKYMFKLQMAYLLLWSSIERYVSLRYHFGDKATMKIQQLAREKIFALSLKEIVKKKRYLYRADKPGEKLTLDPKDPKKSVPYYYQIRSNIIHRGKGGLDNLALIKKSLQELLQIFRNVLEAAKDDAEKIT
;
A
#
# COMPACT_ATOMS: atom_id res chain seq x y z
N MET A 1 -10.84 -16.40 1.41
CA MET A 1 -10.45 -17.44 0.43
C MET A 1 -9.64 -16.69 -0.64
N LYS A 2 -8.85 -17.37 -1.50
CA LYS A 2 -8.32 -16.67 -2.69
C LYS A 2 -9.45 -16.57 -3.71
N MET A 3 -9.58 -15.41 -4.35
CA MET A 3 -10.54 -15.25 -5.44
C MET A 3 -10.12 -16.17 -6.60
N LYS A 4 -11.09 -16.77 -7.30
CA LYS A 4 -10.81 -17.53 -8.53
C LYS A 4 -10.50 -16.56 -9.67
N ASN A 5 -9.72 -16.99 -10.66
CA ASN A 5 -9.50 -16.26 -11.90
C ASN A 5 -10.82 -15.99 -12.65
N PRO A 6 -10.87 -15.00 -13.57
CA PRO A 6 -12.05 -14.79 -14.42
C PRO A 6 -12.28 -16.00 -15.32
N GLN A 7 -13.50 -16.12 -15.86
CA GLN A 7 -13.88 -17.26 -16.71
C GLN A 7 -13.07 -17.33 -18.01
N ASP A 8 -12.80 -16.18 -18.61
CA ASP A 8 -12.01 -16.06 -19.84
C ASP A 8 -10.78 -15.20 -19.57
N ILE A 9 -9.63 -15.85 -19.43
CA ILE A 9 -8.34 -15.18 -19.19
C ILE A 9 -7.73 -14.61 -20.48
N SER A 10 -8.29 -14.89 -21.66
CA SER A 10 -7.79 -14.32 -22.92
C SER A 10 -8.23 -12.87 -23.13
N LEU A 11 -9.23 -12.41 -22.39
CA LEU A 11 -9.68 -11.02 -22.43
C LEU A 11 -8.64 -10.09 -21.80
N PRO A 12 -8.54 -8.83 -22.26
CA PRO A 12 -7.75 -7.81 -21.55
C PRO A 12 -8.35 -7.50 -20.17
N PHE A 13 -7.57 -6.86 -19.32
CA PHE A 13 -7.98 -6.39 -18.00
C PHE A 13 -8.20 -4.87 -17.99
N PHE A 14 -9.40 -4.42 -17.62
CA PHE A 14 -9.66 -3.01 -17.32
C PHE A 14 -9.29 -2.72 -15.86
N ALA A 15 -8.19 -2.00 -15.67
CA ALA A 15 -7.67 -1.59 -14.37
C ALA A 15 -8.04 -0.12 -14.06
N TYR A 16 -8.70 0.11 -12.93
CA TYR A 16 -9.11 1.45 -12.48
C TYR A 16 -8.66 1.78 -11.03
N GLY A 17 -7.95 0.85 -10.39
CA GLY A 17 -7.49 0.95 -9.00
C GLY A 17 -5.99 0.71 -8.87
N ILE A 18 -5.57 -0.04 -7.85
CA ILE A 18 -4.15 -0.26 -7.49
C ILE A 18 -3.30 -0.88 -8.62
N PHE A 19 -3.92 -1.60 -9.55
CA PHE A 19 -3.25 -2.21 -10.72
C PHE A 19 -3.25 -1.34 -11.97
N LYS A 20 -3.86 -0.14 -11.95
CA LYS A 20 -3.78 0.79 -13.08
C LYS A 20 -2.30 1.20 -13.28
N PRO A 21 -1.80 1.35 -14.52
CA PRO A 21 -0.44 1.84 -14.75
C PRO A 21 -0.14 3.12 -13.97
N GLY A 22 1.06 3.21 -13.38
CA GLY A 22 1.43 4.30 -12.47
C GLY A 22 0.94 4.12 -11.03
N GLN A 23 0.14 3.11 -10.70
CA GLN A 23 -0.39 2.87 -9.35
C GLN A 23 0.38 1.81 -8.55
N LEU A 24 0.17 1.80 -7.23
CA LEU A 24 1.02 1.11 -6.26
C LEU A 24 1.28 -0.38 -6.56
N ALA A 25 0.31 -1.12 -7.09
CA ALA A 25 0.41 -2.56 -7.34
C ALA A 25 0.71 -2.92 -8.80
N PHE A 26 0.84 -1.95 -9.71
CA PHE A 26 1.06 -2.24 -11.13
C PHE A 26 2.33 -3.06 -11.38
N PHE A 27 3.41 -2.81 -10.61
CA PHE A 27 4.66 -3.56 -10.73
C PHE A 27 4.50 -5.08 -10.59
N GLN A 28 3.45 -5.54 -9.89
CA GLN A 28 3.16 -6.96 -9.65
C GLN A 28 2.69 -7.69 -10.90
N ILE A 29 2.14 -6.95 -11.88
CA ILE A 29 1.64 -7.51 -13.13
C ILE A 29 2.41 -7.01 -14.35
N ARG A 30 3.21 -5.95 -14.19
CA ARG A 30 3.92 -5.25 -15.27
C ARG A 30 4.72 -6.17 -16.17
N GLU A 31 5.38 -7.19 -15.61
CA GLU A 31 6.19 -8.15 -16.38
C GLU A 31 5.38 -9.08 -17.28
N PHE A 32 4.05 -9.10 -17.13
CA PHE A 32 3.14 -9.86 -17.99
C PHE A 32 2.44 -8.98 -19.04
N VAL A 33 2.68 -7.67 -19.07
CA VAL A 33 1.94 -6.72 -19.91
C VAL A 33 2.65 -6.49 -21.24
N CYS A 34 1.94 -6.69 -22.35
CA CYS A 34 2.45 -6.42 -23.71
C CYS A 34 1.97 -5.07 -24.27
N ASP A 35 0.77 -4.60 -23.89
CA ASP A 35 0.22 -3.31 -24.30
C ASP A 35 -0.71 -2.74 -23.23
N LYS A 36 -0.87 -1.42 -23.21
CA LYS A 36 -1.72 -0.69 -22.27
C LYS A 36 -2.31 0.56 -22.93
N LYS A 37 -3.63 0.73 -22.87
CA LYS A 37 -4.34 1.89 -23.44
C LYS A 37 -5.15 2.61 -22.36
N PRO A 38 -4.96 3.92 -22.14
CA PRO A 38 -5.82 4.67 -21.23
C PRO A 38 -7.24 4.72 -21.81
N ILE A 39 -8.24 4.43 -20.99
CA ILE A 39 -9.63 4.39 -21.44
C ILE A 39 -10.61 4.74 -20.34
N LYS A 40 -11.81 5.14 -20.74
CA LYS A 40 -12.92 5.51 -19.87
C LYS A 40 -14.09 4.56 -20.11
N VAL A 41 -14.67 4.03 -19.05
CA VAL A 41 -15.82 3.10 -19.13
C VAL A 41 -17.01 3.65 -18.36
N LYS A 42 -18.22 3.27 -18.76
CA LYS A 42 -19.44 3.66 -18.03
C LYS A 42 -19.53 2.92 -16.70
N GLY A 43 -19.85 3.65 -15.63
CA GLY A 43 -20.02 3.10 -14.29
C GLY A 43 -19.84 4.18 -13.22
N GLY A 44 -20.21 3.86 -11.98
CA GLY A 44 -19.94 4.72 -10.83
C GLY A 44 -18.68 4.29 -10.11
N LEU A 45 -17.80 5.24 -9.78
CA LEU A 45 -16.63 5.02 -8.94
C LEU A 45 -16.97 5.32 -7.48
N LEU A 46 -16.66 4.38 -6.59
CA LEU A 46 -16.89 4.47 -5.16
C LEU A 46 -15.61 4.16 -4.38
N ILE A 47 -15.59 4.56 -3.11
CA ILE A 47 -14.57 4.15 -2.14
C ILE A 47 -15.21 3.31 -1.04
N ARG A 48 -14.53 2.22 -0.65
CA ARG A 48 -14.85 1.40 0.53
C ARG A 48 -13.57 1.02 1.25
N ASP A 49 -13.46 1.35 2.53
CA ASP A 49 -12.25 1.09 3.33
C ASP A 49 -10.96 1.63 2.64
N GLY A 50 -11.11 2.79 1.99
CA GLY A 50 -10.06 3.44 1.19
C GLY A 50 -9.74 2.76 -0.14
N LEU A 51 -10.47 1.72 -0.56
CA LEU A 51 -10.24 1.03 -1.82
C LEU A 51 -11.24 1.47 -2.91
N PRO A 52 -10.79 1.66 -4.16
CA PRO A 52 -11.67 2.02 -5.26
C PRO A 52 -12.54 0.83 -5.69
N ILE A 53 -13.83 1.06 -5.84
CA ILE A 53 -14.82 0.06 -6.26
C ILE A 53 -15.62 0.61 -7.44
N ILE A 54 -15.69 -0.15 -8.52
CA ILE A 54 -16.59 0.16 -9.62
C ILE A 54 -17.97 -0.47 -9.43
N ASN A 55 -19.01 0.35 -9.57
CA ASN A 55 -20.40 -0.08 -9.76
C ASN A 55 -20.74 -0.02 -11.24
N LEU A 56 -20.78 -1.17 -11.91
CA LEU A 56 -21.10 -1.26 -13.34
C LEU A 56 -22.52 -0.81 -13.70
N LYS A 57 -23.44 -0.77 -12.72
CA LYS A 57 -24.80 -0.24 -12.88
C LYS A 57 -24.93 1.22 -12.43
N GLY A 58 -23.82 1.83 -12.02
CA GLY A 58 -23.78 3.21 -11.58
C GLY A 58 -23.86 4.20 -12.75
N TYR A 59 -24.06 5.46 -12.39
CA TYR A 59 -24.02 6.58 -13.32
C TYR A 59 -22.62 7.19 -13.37
N GLY A 60 -22.32 7.86 -14.48
CA GLY A 60 -21.02 8.46 -14.73
C GLY A 60 -20.07 7.52 -15.46
N PHE A 61 -18.79 7.79 -15.25
CA PHE A 61 -17.71 7.10 -15.92
C PHE A 61 -16.53 6.90 -14.99
N VAL A 62 -15.70 5.91 -15.31
CA VAL A 62 -14.48 5.58 -14.57
C VAL A 62 -13.31 5.56 -15.53
N ASN A 63 -12.30 6.37 -15.25
CA ASN A 63 -11.03 6.37 -15.95
C ASN A 63 -10.16 5.22 -15.47
N GLY A 64 -9.48 4.57 -16.40
CA GLY A 64 -8.59 3.47 -16.12
C GLY A 64 -7.68 3.19 -17.32
N ALA A 65 -7.17 1.97 -17.37
CA ALA A 65 -6.40 1.48 -18.49
C ALA A 65 -6.87 0.08 -18.88
N LEU A 66 -6.94 -0.17 -20.18
CA LEU A 66 -7.07 -1.49 -20.74
C LEU A 66 -5.68 -2.11 -20.85
N ILE A 67 -5.45 -3.21 -20.14
CA ILE A 67 -4.17 -3.90 -20.04
C ILE A 67 -4.27 -5.19 -20.84
N PHE A 68 -3.32 -5.37 -21.76
CA PHE A 68 -3.16 -6.56 -22.56
C PHE A 68 -1.98 -7.37 -22.03
N PHE A 69 -2.20 -8.65 -21.79
CA PHE A 69 -1.16 -9.54 -21.30
C PHE A 69 -0.43 -10.22 -22.46
N GLU A 70 0.84 -10.55 -22.24
CA GLU A 70 1.62 -11.39 -23.15
C GLU A 70 0.96 -12.76 -23.32
N LYS A 71 0.98 -13.27 -24.54
CA LYS A 71 0.40 -14.58 -24.85
C LYS A 71 1.10 -15.68 -24.05
N GLY A 72 0.34 -16.45 -23.29
CA GLY A 72 0.84 -17.50 -22.40
C GLY A 72 1.20 -17.01 -20.99
N LYS A 73 1.01 -15.73 -20.67
CA LYS A 73 1.22 -15.14 -19.33
C LYS A 73 -0.09 -14.73 -18.64
N GLU A 74 -1.23 -14.95 -19.27
CA GLU A 74 -2.53 -14.52 -18.80
C GLU A 74 -2.91 -15.17 -17.47
N GLU A 75 -2.64 -16.48 -17.32
CA GLU A 75 -2.95 -17.22 -16.09
C GLU A 75 -2.14 -16.69 -14.89
N ASP A 76 -0.85 -16.41 -15.10
CA ASP A 76 0.04 -15.84 -14.08
C ASP A 76 -0.43 -14.42 -13.70
N ALA A 77 -0.75 -13.59 -14.69
CA ALA A 77 -1.21 -12.22 -14.48
C ALA A 77 -2.53 -12.16 -13.70
N TYR A 78 -3.54 -12.93 -14.11
CA TYR A 78 -4.81 -13.00 -13.41
C TYR A 78 -4.70 -13.69 -12.05
N GLY A 79 -3.81 -14.67 -11.93
CA GLY A 79 -3.49 -15.32 -10.66
C GLY A 79 -2.88 -14.35 -9.65
N CYS A 80 -1.98 -13.46 -10.11
CA CYS A 80 -1.41 -12.38 -9.31
C CYS A 80 -2.50 -11.42 -8.78
N ILE A 81 -3.36 -10.92 -9.69
CA ILE A 81 -4.46 -10.01 -9.32
C ILE A 81 -5.42 -10.66 -8.32
N SER A 82 -5.84 -11.90 -8.60
CA SER A 82 -6.79 -12.64 -7.75
C SER A 82 -6.21 -13.04 -6.39
N ALA A 83 -4.88 -13.17 -6.29
CA ALA A 83 -4.21 -13.43 -5.03
C ALA A 83 -4.09 -12.17 -4.16
N MET A 84 -4.06 -10.98 -4.76
CA MET A 84 -3.91 -9.71 -4.04
C MET A 84 -5.23 -9.15 -3.52
N GLU A 85 -6.31 -9.24 -4.30
CA GLU A 85 -7.55 -8.54 -4.02
C GLU A 85 -8.49 -9.35 -3.11
N PRO A 86 -9.15 -8.71 -2.11
CA PRO A 86 -10.00 -9.42 -1.17
C PRO A 86 -11.31 -9.86 -1.82
N ASP A 87 -11.60 -11.16 -1.75
CA ASP A 87 -12.81 -11.82 -2.24
C ASP A 87 -14.13 -11.32 -1.62
N LYS A 88 -14.04 -10.50 -0.56
CA LYS A 88 -15.17 -9.83 0.09
C LYS A 88 -15.50 -8.46 -0.53
N HIS A 89 -14.56 -7.83 -1.22
CA HIS A 89 -14.75 -6.51 -1.85
C HIS A 89 -15.03 -6.64 -3.34
N TYR A 90 -14.31 -7.54 -4.02
CA TYR A 90 -14.31 -7.64 -5.47
C TYR A 90 -14.79 -8.99 -5.98
N LYS A 91 -15.33 -8.96 -7.19
CA LYS A 91 -15.60 -10.14 -8.02
C LYS A 91 -15.20 -9.86 -9.45
N TRP A 92 -14.78 -10.89 -10.17
CA TRP A 92 -14.63 -10.77 -11.62
C TRP A 92 -15.98 -10.54 -12.29
N SER A 93 -15.98 -9.62 -13.26
CA SER A 93 -17.06 -9.35 -14.19
C SER A 93 -16.44 -9.01 -15.53
N THR A 94 -17.28 -8.91 -16.56
CA THR A 94 -16.89 -8.33 -17.85
C THR A 94 -17.59 -6.99 -18.06
N LEU A 95 -16.99 -6.15 -18.90
CA LEU A 95 -17.60 -4.94 -19.43
C LEU A 95 -17.26 -4.78 -20.91
N THR A 96 -18.05 -3.98 -21.61
CA THR A 96 -17.78 -3.59 -23.00
C THR A 96 -17.09 -2.24 -23.00
N VAL A 97 -15.95 -2.18 -23.67
CA VAL A 97 -15.12 -1.01 -23.89
C VAL A 97 -15.33 -0.57 -25.34
N ASN A 98 -15.78 0.67 -25.53
CA ASN A 98 -15.83 1.27 -26.86
C ASN A 98 -14.49 1.98 -27.08
N ASN A 99 -13.65 1.43 -27.97
CA ASN A 99 -12.40 2.09 -28.35
C ASN A 99 -12.72 3.22 -29.33
N GLU A 100 -12.78 4.45 -28.84
CA GLU A 100 -12.81 5.65 -29.69
C GLU A 100 -11.45 5.92 -30.39
N ILE A 101 -10.42 5.14 -30.04
CA ILE A 101 -9.01 5.35 -30.42
C ILE A 101 -8.61 4.52 -31.66
N ASP A 102 -9.26 3.39 -31.92
CA ASP A 102 -8.98 2.57 -33.11
C ASP A 102 -10.04 2.85 -34.19
N ASN A 103 -9.61 3.19 -35.40
CA ASN A 103 -10.46 3.53 -36.57
C ASN A 103 -11.51 2.46 -36.92
N ASP A 104 -11.38 1.25 -36.37
CA ASP A 104 -12.28 0.12 -36.62
C ASP A 104 -13.51 0.10 -35.68
N ASN A 105 -13.55 0.96 -34.65
CA ASN A 105 -14.68 1.24 -33.75
C ASN A 105 -15.39 -0.01 -33.16
N LYS A 106 -14.70 -1.16 -33.12
CA LYS A 106 -15.28 -2.42 -32.63
C LYS A 106 -15.30 -2.42 -31.10
N PRO A 107 -16.45 -2.72 -30.48
CA PRO A 107 -16.53 -2.90 -29.03
C PRO A 107 -15.66 -4.07 -28.61
N GLN A 108 -14.83 -3.85 -27.59
CA GLN A 108 -13.94 -4.84 -27.02
C GLN A 108 -14.43 -5.25 -25.63
N THR A 109 -14.47 -6.54 -25.34
CA THR A 109 -14.83 -7.03 -24.00
C THR A 109 -13.58 -7.09 -23.12
N ALA A 110 -13.69 -6.68 -21.86
CA ALA A 110 -12.60 -6.72 -20.90
C ALA A 110 -13.06 -7.30 -19.56
N ASN A 111 -12.15 -8.02 -18.89
CA ASN A 111 -12.31 -8.40 -17.49
C ASN A 111 -12.16 -7.16 -16.59
N VAL A 112 -12.93 -7.11 -15.51
CA VAL A 112 -12.89 -6.04 -14.52
C VAL A 112 -13.17 -6.60 -13.13
N LEU A 113 -12.52 -6.03 -12.12
CA LEU A 113 -12.88 -6.27 -10.73
C LEU A 113 -14.08 -5.38 -10.37
N ALA A 114 -15.28 -5.94 -10.27
CA ALA A 114 -16.47 -5.19 -9.88
C ALA A 114 -16.73 -5.31 -8.37
N GLY A 115 -17.36 -4.28 -7.79
CA GLY A 115 -17.74 -4.30 -6.38
C GLY A 115 -18.78 -5.38 -6.04
N ILE A 116 -18.54 -6.11 -4.96
CA ILE A 116 -19.59 -6.91 -4.31
C ILE A 116 -20.49 -5.97 -3.51
N LYS A 117 -21.79 -5.95 -3.86
CA LYS A 117 -22.78 -5.06 -3.25
C LYS A 117 -22.24 -3.61 -3.18
N PRO A 118 -21.97 -2.97 -4.32
CA PRO A 118 -21.12 -1.78 -4.40
C PRO A 118 -21.64 -0.61 -3.56
N LEU A 119 -22.94 -0.53 -3.28
CA LEU A 119 -23.55 0.54 -2.48
C LEU A 119 -23.51 0.30 -0.96
N LYS A 120 -23.11 -0.89 -0.48
CA LYS A 120 -23.07 -1.19 0.95
C LYS A 120 -21.72 -0.75 1.54
N GLY A 121 -21.75 0.20 2.47
CA GLY A 121 -20.55 0.69 3.16
C GLY A 121 -19.57 1.41 2.24
N SER A 122 -20.05 1.96 1.13
CA SER A 122 -19.22 2.72 0.18
C SER A 122 -19.78 4.12 0.01
N ILE A 123 -18.90 5.06 -0.27
CA ILE A 123 -19.24 6.44 -0.64
C ILE A 123 -18.84 6.68 -2.08
N TYR A 124 -19.49 7.63 -2.76
CA TYR A 124 -19.06 8.03 -4.08
C TYR A 124 -17.67 8.67 -4.00
N TYR A 125 -16.82 8.34 -4.97
CA TYR A 125 -15.56 9.03 -5.12
C TYR A 125 -15.80 10.40 -5.76
N GLU A 126 -15.15 11.43 -5.23
CA GLU A 126 -15.17 12.76 -5.83
C GLU A 126 -14.23 12.78 -7.04
N GLY A 127 -14.77 12.43 -8.20
CA GLY A 127 -14.04 12.37 -9.47
C GLY A 127 -14.26 11.05 -10.22
N ASP A 128 -13.59 10.93 -11.36
CA ASP A 128 -13.65 9.75 -12.23
C ASP A 128 -12.33 8.99 -12.33
N ASN A 129 -11.25 9.48 -11.72
CA ASN A 129 -9.91 8.91 -11.79
C ASN A 129 -9.31 8.74 -10.40
N TRP A 130 -9.31 7.52 -9.86
CA TRP A 130 -8.70 7.26 -8.56
C TRP A 130 -7.16 7.25 -8.64
N ASP A 131 -6.51 7.91 -7.68
CA ASP A 131 -5.06 7.85 -7.47
C ASP A 131 -4.72 7.47 -6.02
N GLY A 132 -4.01 6.37 -5.86
CA GLY A 132 -3.56 5.89 -4.55
C GLY A 132 -2.37 6.65 -3.98
N TRP A 133 -1.65 7.43 -4.79
CA TRP A 133 -0.56 8.29 -4.29
C TRP A 133 -1.06 9.56 -3.60
N GLU A 134 -2.32 9.93 -3.83
CA GLU A 134 -3.01 11.02 -3.12
C GLU A 134 -3.65 10.55 -1.79
N ASP A 135 -3.37 9.32 -1.34
CA ASP A 135 -3.86 8.83 -0.05
C ASP A 135 -3.31 9.72 1.08
N PRO A 136 -4.16 10.28 1.96
CA PRO A 136 -3.69 11.21 3.00
C PRO A 136 -2.70 10.59 3.99
N LEU A 137 -2.64 9.25 4.07
CA LEU A 137 -1.65 8.55 4.87
C LEU A 137 -0.24 8.60 4.26
N PHE A 138 -0.09 8.92 2.98
CA PHE A 138 1.21 9.06 2.31
C PHE A 138 1.69 10.51 2.20
N ASN A 139 0.80 11.48 2.45
CA ASN A 139 1.10 12.91 2.37
C ASN A 139 0.90 13.57 3.75
N GLU A 140 -0.30 14.11 4.03
CA GLU A 140 -0.61 14.92 5.21
C GLU A 140 -0.26 14.22 6.53
N ALA A 141 -0.49 12.91 6.64
CA ALA A 141 -0.12 12.16 7.83
C ALA A 141 1.40 12.19 8.10
N LEU A 142 2.22 12.13 7.04
CA LEU A 142 3.68 12.18 7.18
C LEU A 142 4.17 13.58 7.56
N GLU A 143 3.48 14.63 7.13
CA GLU A 143 3.73 16.01 7.57
C GLU A 143 3.46 16.16 9.06
N VAL A 144 2.31 15.66 9.55
CA VAL A 144 2.00 15.64 10.98
C VAL A 144 3.06 14.88 11.78
N VAL A 145 3.51 13.72 11.29
CA VAL A 145 4.56 12.94 11.93
C VAL A 145 5.89 13.70 11.97
N GLU A 146 6.23 14.38 10.89
CA GLU A 146 7.45 15.16 10.78
C GLU A 146 7.48 16.34 11.76
N ASP A 147 6.39 17.10 11.83
CA ASP A 147 6.26 18.25 12.72
C ASP A 147 6.42 17.84 14.19
N GLU A 148 5.76 16.75 14.60
CA GLU A 148 5.89 16.22 15.96
C GLU A 148 7.30 15.68 16.26
N SER A 149 8.00 15.17 15.24
CA SER A 149 9.38 14.69 15.38
C SER A 149 10.41 15.81 15.58
N LYS A 150 10.11 17.04 15.12
CA LYS A 150 11.00 18.22 15.16
C LYS A 150 10.84 19.06 16.42
N GLN A 151 9.73 18.94 17.16
CA GLN A 151 9.50 19.69 18.40
C GLN A 151 10.63 19.45 19.44
N GLY A 152 10.89 20.46 20.27
CA GLY A 152 11.95 20.46 21.29
C GLY A 152 11.83 19.32 22.30
N CYS A 153 12.95 18.93 22.90
CA CYS A 153 13.07 17.77 23.79
C CYS A 153 13.06 18.16 25.28
N GLU A 154 12.07 18.93 25.73
CA GLU A 154 11.82 19.03 27.16
C GLU A 154 10.97 17.83 27.60
N TRP A 155 11.30 17.25 28.76
CA TRP A 155 10.52 16.14 29.30
C TRP A 155 9.14 16.65 29.73
N ASP A 156 8.17 16.41 28.87
CA ASP A 156 6.75 16.66 29.11
C ASP A 156 5.97 15.40 28.74
N LEU A 157 5.09 14.97 29.65
CA LEU A 157 4.18 13.84 29.40
C LEU A 157 3.29 14.11 28.17
N LYS A 158 2.86 15.36 27.94
CA LYS A 158 2.08 15.70 26.74
C LYS A 158 2.91 15.51 25.47
N TYR A 159 4.17 15.96 25.48
CA TYR A 159 5.07 15.74 24.35
C TYR A 159 5.33 14.24 24.11
N MET A 160 5.49 13.48 25.19
CA MET A 160 5.63 12.02 25.12
C MET A 160 4.40 11.39 24.43
N PHE A 161 3.18 11.76 24.84
CA PHE A 161 1.96 11.26 24.18
C PHE A 161 1.86 11.67 22.71
N LYS A 162 2.24 12.90 22.35
CA LYS A 162 2.30 13.34 20.96
C LYS A 162 3.24 12.48 20.11
N LEU A 163 4.44 12.19 20.62
CA LEU A 163 5.36 11.27 19.93
C LEU A 163 4.80 9.85 19.81
N GLN A 164 4.05 9.38 20.81
CA GLN A 164 3.38 8.08 20.72
C GLN A 164 2.32 8.07 19.61
N MET A 165 1.51 9.14 19.55
CA MET A 165 0.50 9.32 18.51
C MET A 165 1.14 9.40 17.11
N ALA A 166 2.20 10.20 16.96
CA ALA A 166 2.93 10.29 15.70
C ALA A 166 3.54 8.95 15.29
N TYR A 167 4.11 8.18 16.22
CA TYR A 167 4.66 6.87 15.92
C TYR A 167 3.58 5.87 15.48
N LEU A 168 2.39 5.92 16.10
CA LEU A 168 1.24 5.11 15.67
C LEU A 168 0.74 5.54 14.29
N LEU A 169 0.66 6.85 14.03
CA LEU A 169 0.25 7.39 12.74
C LEU A 169 1.19 6.97 11.60
N LEU A 170 2.51 7.04 11.82
CA LEU A 170 3.50 6.54 10.87
C LEU A 170 3.30 5.05 10.55
N TRP A 171 3.00 4.24 11.57
CA TRP A 171 2.71 2.82 11.35
C TRP A 171 1.41 2.59 10.59
N SER A 172 0.38 3.42 10.78
CA SER A 172 -0.82 3.38 9.95
C SER A 172 -0.49 3.62 8.47
N SER A 173 0.37 4.59 8.18
CA SER A 173 0.86 4.86 6.82
C SER A 173 1.63 3.68 6.23
N ILE A 174 2.56 3.08 7.00
CA ILE A 174 3.32 1.91 6.55
C ILE A 174 2.40 0.72 6.28
N GLU A 175 1.45 0.44 7.18
CA GLU A 175 0.50 -0.68 7.02
C GLU A 175 -0.42 -0.46 5.82
N ARG A 176 -0.83 0.79 5.55
CA ARG A 176 -1.62 1.17 4.38
C ARG A 176 -0.84 0.93 3.09
N TYR A 177 0.39 1.44 3.00
CA TYR A 177 1.27 1.25 1.86
C TYR A 177 1.49 -0.24 1.53
N VAL A 178 1.86 -1.03 2.53
CA VAL A 178 2.10 -2.46 2.32
C VAL A 178 0.83 -3.19 1.89
N SER A 179 -0.32 -2.83 2.44
CA SER A 179 -1.60 -3.46 2.07
C SER A 179 -1.96 -3.17 0.61
N LEU A 180 -1.80 -1.92 0.16
CA LEU A 180 -2.06 -1.52 -1.22
C LEU A 180 -1.03 -2.11 -2.21
N ARG A 181 0.25 -2.20 -1.82
CA ARG A 181 1.34 -2.62 -2.71
C ARG A 181 1.53 -4.13 -2.83
N TYR A 182 1.29 -4.88 -1.75
CA TYR A 182 1.72 -6.29 -1.66
C TYR A 182 0.64 -7.33 -1.38
N HIS A 183 -0.49 -6.96 -0.76
CA HIS A 183 -1.72 -7.77 -0.61
C HIS A 183 -2.50 -7.38 0.66
N PHE A 184 -3.83 -7.46 0.58
CA PHE A 184 -4.73 -7.45 1.72
C PHE A 184 -4.90 -8.84 2.38
N GLY A 185 -3.88 -9.30 3.11
CA GLY A 185 -3.94 -10.53 3.92
C GLY A 185 -4.37 -10.33 5.38
N ASP A 186 -4.68 -11.42 6.09
CA ASP A 186 -5.26 -11.35 7.46
C ASP A 186 -4.25 -11.09 8.59
N LYS A 187 -2.93 -11.20 8.34
CA LYS A 187 -1.89 -11.05 9.40
C LYS A 187 -1.03 -9.81 9.20
N ALA A 188 -1.25 -8.78 10.01
CA ALA A 188 -0.50 -7.51 9.98
C ALA A 188 1.02 -7.70 10.09
N THR A 189 1.50 -8.61 10.95
CA THR A 189 2.93 -8.90 11.12
C THR A 189 3.57 -9.57 9.90
N MET A 190 2.81 -10.33 9.11
CA MET A 190 3.32 -10.91 7.86
C MET A 190 3.39 -9.85 6.76
N LYS A 191 2.45 -8.89 6.75
CA LYS A 191 2.45 -7.78 5.82
C LYS A 191 3.72 -6.93 5.97
N ILE A 192 3.98 -6.41 7.16
CA ILE A 192 5.11 -5.49 7.38
C ILE A 192 6.47 -6.08 6.97
N GLN A 193 6.62 -7.42 6.94
CA GLN A 193 7.84 -8.07 6.48
C GLN A 193 8.13 -7.85 4.99
N GLN A 194 7.13 -7.47 4.19
CA GLN A 194 7.35 -7.06 2.80
C GLN A 194 8.24 -5.80 2.75
N LEU A 195 8.14 -4.91 3.73
CA LEU A 195 9.02 -3.75 3.83
C LEU A 195 10.51 -4.15 3.96
N ALA A 196 10.80 -5.28 4.61
CA ALA A 196 12.17 -5.79 4.71
C ALA A 196 12.72 -6.34 3.37
N ARG A 197 11.86 -6.54 2.37
CA ARG A 197 12.24 -6.97 1.01
C ARG A 197 12.47 -5.81 0.06
N GLU A 198 12.05 -4.60 0.44
CA GLU A 198 12.31 -3.39 -0.33
C GLU A 198 13.81 -3.09 -0.36
N LYS A 199 14.39 -3.04 -1.57
CA LYS A 199 15.80 -2.70 -1.75
C LYS A 199 16.13 -1.33 -1.14
N ILE A 200 15.23 -0.37 -1.32
CA ILE A 200 15.39 1.01 -0.83
C ILE A 200 15.27 1.08 0.69
N PHE A 201 14.43 0.25 1.31
CA PHE A 201 14.41 0.14 2.76
C PHE A 201 15.77 -0.32 3.28
N ALA A 202 16.37 -1.36 2.68
CA ALA A 202 17.67 -1.87 3.11
C ALA A 202 18.81 -0.85 2.94
N LEU A 203 18.82 -0.11 1.84
CA LEU A 203 19.80 0.96 1.58
C LEU A 203 19.64 2.11 2.57
N SER A 204 18.41 2.62 2.71
CA SER A 204 18.11 3.73 3.63
C SER A 204 18.38 3.34 5.08
N LEU A 205 18.04 2.11 5.49
CA LEU A 205 18.35 1.59 6.82
C LEU A 205 19.85 1.61 7.12
N LYS A 206 20.68 1.15 6.17
CA LYS A 206 22.14 1.13 6.29
C LYS A 206 22.73 2.54 6.40
N GLU A 207 22.17 3.48 5.65
CA GLU A 207 22.62 4.87 5.64
C GLU A 207 22.23 5.62 6.92
N ILE A 208 20.97 5.49 7.34
CA ILE A 208 20.36 6.30 8.40
C ILE A 208 20.71 5.73 9.78
N VAL A 209 20.64 4.40 9.96
CA VAL A 209 20.86 3.78 11.28
C VAL A 209 22.34 3.57 11.53
N LYS A 210 22.90 4.35 12.46
CA LYS A 210 24.36 4.35 12.72
C LYS A 210 24.86 3.23 13.63
N LYS A 211 24.00 2.66 14.48
CA LYS A 211 24.40 1.65 15.47
C LYS A 211 23.34 0.60 15.71
N LYS A 212 23.78 -0.62 16.06
CA LYS A 212 22.87 -1.66 16.51
C LYS A 212 22.21 -1.26 17.83
N ARG A 213 20.93 -1.60 17.98
CA ARG A 213 20.16 -1.40 19.22
C ARG A 213 19.36 -2.65 19.53
N TYR A 214 19.02 -2.82 20.80
CA TYR A 214 18.30 -3.98 21.29
C TYR A 214 17.03 -3.57 22.03
N LEU A 215 15.99 -4.39 21.91
CA LEU A 215 14.79 -4.33 22.73
C LEU A 215 14.58 -5.69 23.38
N TYR A 216 14.68 -5.72 24.70
CA TYR A 216 14.42 -6.92 25.47
C TYR A 216 12.93 -7.12 25.69
N ARG A 217 12.50 -8.37 25.65
CA ARG A 217 11.11 -8.75 25.89
C ARG A 217 10.84 -8.86 27.37
N ALA A 218 9.78 -8.20 27.84
CA ALA A 218 9.37 -8.27 29.24
C ALA A 218 8.80 -9.65 29.62
N ASP A 219 8.08 -10.28 28.68
CA ASP A 219 7.48 -11.61 28.86
C ASP A 219 8.51 -12.75 28.74
N LYS A 220 9.65 -12.48 28.09
CA LYS A 220 10.75 -13.43 27.89
C LYS A 220 12.11 -12.74 27.99
N PRO A 221 12.64 -12.51 29.20
CA PRO A 221 13.84 -11.70 29.42
C PRO A 221 15.11 -12.14 28.66
N GLY A 222 15.21 -13.41 28.28
CA GLY A 222 16.31 -13.93 27.45
C GLY A 222 16.18 -13.64 25.95
N GLU A 223 15.02 -13.18 25.49
CA GLU A 223 14.77 -12.84 24.09
C GLU A 223 14.91 -11.33 23.85
N LYS A 224 15.51 -10.98 22.70
CA LYS A 224 15.65 -9.58 22.26
C LYS A 224 15.35 -9.42 20.77
N LEU A 225 14.76 -8.29 20.42
CA LEU A 225 14.75 -7.81 19.04
C LEU A 225 15.95 -6.92 18.79
N THR A 226 16.47 -6.95 17.57
CA THR A 226 17.69 -6.23 17.20
C THR A 226 17.39 -5.30 16.04
N LEU A 227 17.71 -4.02 16.22
CA LEU A 227 17.90 -3.11 15.11
C LEU A 227 19.32 -3.30 14.58
N ASP A 228 19.44 -3.73 13.34
CA ASP A 228 20.71 -3.96 12.66
C ASP A 228 20.70 -3.24 11.30
N PRO A 229 21.60 -2.26 11.07
CA PRO A 229 21.65 -1.50 9.82
C PRO A 229 21.85 -2.36 8.57
N LYS A 230 22.34 -3.59 8.73
CA LYS A 230 22.61 -4.52 7.63
C LYS A 230 21.59 -5.65 7.51
N ASP A 231 20.59 -5.72 8.40
CA ASP A 231 19.61 -6.81 8.44
C ASP A 231 18.17 -6.24 8.56
N PRO A 232 17.54 -5.91 7.43
CA PRO A 232 16.16 -5.41 7.39
C PRO A 232 15.16 -6.34 8.07
N LYS A 233 15.36 -7.66 7.95
CA LYS A 233 14.46 -8.68 8.51
C LYS A 233 14.43 -8.66 10.03
N LYS A 234 15.53 -8.23 10.69
CA LYS A 234 15.55 -7.99 12.14
C LYS A 234 15.05 -6.60 12.52
N SER A 235 15.37 -5.61 11.68
CA SER A 235 15.07 -4.19 11.93
C SER A 235 13.59 -3.83 11.84
N VAL A 236 12.84 -4.41 10.89
CA VAL A 236 11.38 -4.18 10.80
C VAL A 236 10.66 -4.65 12.07
N PRO A 237 10.85 -5.89 12.56
CA PRO A 237 10.32 -6.32 13.85
C PRO A 237 10.69 -5.42 15.02
N TYR A 238 11.93 -4.90 15.06
CA TYR A 238 12.37 -3.99 16.12
C TYR A 238 11.49 -2.73 16.17
N TYR A 239 11.32 -2.04 15.03
CA TYR A 239 10.49 -0.83 14.98
C TYR A 239 9.02 -1.15 15.29
N TYR A 240 8.52 -2.28 14.82
CA TYR A 240 7.15 -2.71 15.09
C TYR A 240 6.93 -3.04 16.57
N GLN A 241 7.93 -3.62 17.25
CA GLN A 241 7.83 -3.88 18.68
C GLN A 241 7.75 -2.59 19.50
N ILE A 242 8.40 -1.50 19.07
CA ILE A 242 8.25 -0.20 19.72
C ILE A 242 6.78 0.23 19.69
N ARG A 243 6.12 0.08 18.55
CA ARG A 243 4.68 0.34 18.38
C ARG A 243 3.85 -0.55 19.31
N SER A 244 4.10 -1.85 19.33
CA SER A 244 3.36 -2.78 20.20
C SER A 244 3.53 -2.47 21.70
N ASN A 245 4.70 -2.00 22.11
CA ASN A 245 4.98 -1.70 23.52
C ASN A 245 4.66 -0.25 23.90
N ILE A 246 4.14 0.56 22.98
CA ILE A 246 4.10 2.01 23.14
C ILE A 246 3.34 2.44 24.40
N ILE A 247 2.22 1.75 24.71
CA ILE A 247 1.40 1.98 25.90
C ILE A 247 2.11 1.68 27.22
N HIS A 248 3.11 0.80 27.22
CA HIS A 248 3.86 0.41 28.42
C HIS A 248 5.09 1.28 28.65
N ARG A 249 5.50 2.09 27.65
CA ARG A 249 6.71 2.91 27.69
C ARG A 249 6.54 4.25 28.41
N GLY A 250 5.32 4.63 28.80
CA GLY A 250 5.08 5.83 29.61
C GLY A 250 5.66 5.79 31.03
N LYS A 251 6.05 4.59 31.53
CA LYS A 251 6.56 4.39 32.90
C LYS A 251 8.09 4.45 33.05
N GLY A 252 8.83 4.55 31.94
CA GLY A 252 10.30 4.42 31.94
C GLY A 252 11.09 5.70 31.70
N GLY A 253 10.48 6.89 31.91
CA GLY A 253 11.22 8.16 31.91
C GLY A 253 11.87 8.54 30.57
N LEU A 254 12.86 9.44 30.65
CA LEU A 254 13.57 10.11 29.55
C LEU A 254 14.09 9.18 28.45
N ASP A 255 14.54 7.98 28.82
CA ASP A 255 15.08 7.00 27.87
C ASP A 255 14.04 6.49 26.87
N ASN A 256 12.78 6.38 27.29
CA ASN A 256 11.70 5.97 26.38
C ASN A 256 11.32 7.08 25.39
N LEU A 257 11.39 8.35 25.81
CA LEU A 257 11.15 9.49 24.91
C LEU A 257 12.25 9.56 23.83
N ALA A 258 13.52 9.48 24.23
CA ALA A 258 14.64 9.49 23.30
C ALA A 258 14.58 8.31 22.32
N LEU A 259 14.20 7.11 22.80
CA LEU A 259 14.02 5.93 21.96
C LEU A 259 12.91 6.12 20.92
N ILE A 260 11.73 6.57 21.34
CA ILE A 260 10.58 6.76 20.43
C ILE A 260 10.91 7.84 19.41
N LYS A 261 11.40 9.01 19.86
CA LYS A 261 11.75 10.12 18.98
C LYS A 261 12.78 9.71 17.93
N LYS A 262 13.86 9.06 18.35
CA LYS A 262 14.90 8.60 17.42
C LYS A 262 14.36 7.58 16.43
N SER A 263 13.55 6.64 16.90
CA SER A 263 12.98 5.60 16.04
C SER A 263 11.95 6.17 15.07
N LEU A 264 11.19 7.19 15.48
CA LEU A 264 10.26 7.93 14.65
C LEU A 264 10.99 8.63 13.49
N GLN A 265 12.03 9.41 13.82
CA GLN A 265 12.79 10.17 12.82
C GLN A 265 13.46 9.27 11.79
N GLU A 266 14.12 8.20 12.23
CA GLU A 266 14.77 7.26 11.32
C GLU A 266 13.76 6.52 10.44
N LEU A 267 12.67 6.01 11.03
CA LEU A 267 11.69 5.23 10.29
C LEU A 267 10.90 6.12 9.31
N LEU A 268 10.59 7.36 9.70
CA LEU A 268 9.95 8.34 8.82
C LEU A 268 10.81 8.57 7.57
N GLN A 269 12.10 8.88 7.76
CA GLN A 269 13.00 9.14 6.62
C GLN A 269 13.15 7.90 5.73
N ILE A 270 13.35 6.71 6.33
CA ILE A 270 13.41 5.45 5.57
C ILE A 270 12.13 5.23 4.77
N PHE A 271 10.96 5.49 5.37
CA PHE A 271 9.69 5.26 4.72
C PHE A 271 9.40 6.26 3.60
N ARG A 272 9.75 7.55 3.76
CA ARG A 272 9.68 8.54 2.67
C ARG A 272 10.49 8.08 1.45
N ASN A 273 11.72 7.63 1.66
CA ASN A 273 12.56 7.10 0.58
C ASN A 273 11.92 5.87 -0.10
N VAL A 274 11.26 5.00 0.68
CA VAL A 274 10.54 3.84 0.14
C VAL A 274 9.34 4.28 -0.72
N LEU A 275 8.57 5.27 -0.28
CA LEU A 275 7.43 5.79 -1.05
C LEU A 275 7.87 6.41 -2.37
N GLU A 276 8.90 7.26 -2.34
CA GLU A 276 9.45 7.90 -3.54
C GLU A 276 9.89 6.86 -4.57
N ALA A 277 10.73 5.91 -4.16
CA ALA A 277 11.20 4.88 -5.07
C ALA A 277 10.10 3.92 -5.55
N ALA A 278 9.07 3.70 -4.73
CA ALA A 278 7.92 2.89 -5.10
C ALA A 278 7.04 3.58 -6.15
N LYS A 279 6.95 4.92 -6.09
CA LYS A 279 6.28 5.75 -7.08
C LYS A 279 7.06 5.75 -8.39
N ASP A 280 8.36 6.01 -8.33
CA ASP A 280 9.25 5.91 -9.50
C ASP A 280 9.15 4.54 -10.17
N ASP A 281 9.13 3.46 -9.38
CA ASP A 281 8.97 2.12 -9.91
C ASP A 281 7.59 1.90 -10.55
N ALA A 282 6.51 2.44 -9.99
CA ALA A 282 5.17 2.30 -10.58
C ALA A 282 5.03 3.06 -11.91
N GLU A 283 5.76 4.16 -12.07
CA GLU A 283 5.74 5.02 -13.27
C GLU A 283 6.67 4.53 -14.39
N LYS A 284 7.58 3.59 -14.12
CA LYS A 284 8.44 3.01 -15.17
C LYS A 284 7.61 2.40 -16.29
N ILE A 285 7.85 2.94 -17.49
CA ILE A 285 7.31 2.43 -18.74
C ILE A 285 8.01 1.10 -19.05
N THR A 286 7.24 0.00 -19.07
CA THR A 286 7.55 -1.14 -19.95
C THR A 286 7.26 -0.76 -21.37
#